data_AF-A0A5N5ZHT3-F1
#
_entry.id   AF-A0A5N5ZHT3-F1
#
_cell.length_a   1.000
_cell.length_b   1.000
_cell.length_c   1.000
_cell.angle_alpha   90.00
_cell.angle_beta   90.00
_cell.angle_gamma   90.00
#
_symmetry.space_group_name_H-M   'P 1'
#
loop_
_entity.id
_entity.type
_entity.pdbx_description
1 polymer ?
#
loop_
_entity_poly.entity_id
_entity_poly.type
_entity_poly.pdbx_seq_one_letter_code
_entity_poly.pdbx_strand_id
1 'polypeptide(L)'
;MALENLISVEFTQEELTNLDTHLEAIQQILAGKTVNLTPEQRQQYGRIANQNKLIVDKAKSHMEQHPNWVPSFIDKAEFDKDYTARMQIEGRVQMLENLTQQLLDTKTLLDHDNYTNTLSFYRTMRYLAGENEAGAKTVYEDMKNTL
;
A
#
# COMPACT_ATOMS: atom_id res chain seq x y z
N MET A 1 -21.03 -8.60 28.08
CA MET A 1 -21.01 -8.79 26.62
C MET A 1 -19.59 -9.16 26.23
N ALA A 2 -19.41 -10.23 25.46
CA ALA A 2 -18.09 -10.57 24.93
C ALA A 2 -17.62 -9.40 24.03
N LEU A 3 -16.32 -9.12 24.01
CA LEU A 3 -15.77 -8.22 23.00
C LEU A 3 -16.08 -8.82 21.62
N GLU A 4 -16.65 -8.02 20.74
CA GLU A 4 -16.87 -8.42 19.36
C GLU A 4 -15.52 -8.54 18.66
N ASN A 5 -15.26 -9.69 18.04
CA ASN A 5 -14.05 -9.94 17.28
C ASN A 5 -14.36 -9.67 15.80
N LEU A 6 -13.83 -8.58 15.26
CA LEU A 6 -14.18 -8.09 13.93
C LEU A 6 -13.64 -8.98 12.80
N ILE A 7 -12.50 -9.65 13.01
CA ILE A 7 -11.89 -10.52 12.01
C ILE A 7 -11.13 -11.70 12.62
N SER A 8 -11.07 -12.81 11.91
CA SER A 8 -10.22 -13.96 12.25
C SER A 8 -9.52 -14.44 10.98
N VAL A 9 -8.20 -14.27 10.94
CA VAL A 9 -7.35 -14.60 9.80
C VAL A 9 -6.02 -15.16 10.32
N GLU A 10 -5.53 -16.20 9.66
CA GLU A 10 -4.22 -16.78 9.89
C GLU A 10 -3.54 -17.03 8.54
N PHE A 11 -2.21 -17.02 8.54
CA PHE A 11 -1.41 -17.41 7.40
C PHE A 11 -0.54 -18.60 7.79
N THR A 12 -0.56 -19.64 6.98
CA THR A 12 0.39 -20.74 7.08
C THR A 12 1.78 -20.28 6.63
N GLN A 13 2.82 -20.98 7.10
CA GLN A 13 4.19 -20.70 6.68
C GLN A 13 4.39 -20.91 5.16
N GLU A 14 3.65 -21.86 4.57
CA GLU A 14 3.68 -22.11 3.12
C GLU A 14 3.11 -20.93 2.34
N GLU A 15 1.96 -20.37 2.77
CA GLU A 15 1.36 -19.19 2.14
C GLU A 15 2.29 -17.97 2.20
N LEU A 16 2.92 -17.72 3.35
CA LEU A 16 3.88 -16.61 3.50
C LEU A 16 5.09 -16.79 2.58
N THR A 17 5.66 -17.99 2.55
CA THR A 17 6.80 -18.31 1.67
C THR A 17 6.43 -18.12 0.20
N ASN A 18 5.23 -18.54 -0.19
CA ASN A 18 4.73 -18.35 -1.54
C ASN A 18 4.54 -16.86 -1.85
N LEU A 19 3.96 -16.07 -0.94
CA LEU A 19 3.80 -14.62 -1.12
C LEU A 19 5.16 -13.94 -1.36
N ASP A 20 6.14 -14.23 -0.50
CA ASP A 20 7.49 -13.65 -0.59
C ASP A 20 8.16 -14.02 -1.91
N THR A 21 8.09 -15.29 -2.31
CA THR A 21 8.65 -15.77 -3.58
C THR A 21 8.05 -15.04 -4.79
N HIS A 22 6.73 -14.82 -4.80
CA HIS A 22 6.08 -14.12 -5.91
C HIS A 22 6.39 -12.62 -5.92
N LEU A 23 6.52 -11.99 -4.74
CA LEU A 23 6.94 -10.59 -4.64
C LEU A 23 8.39 -10.41 -5.12
N GLU A 24 9.29 -11.32 -4.77
CA GLU A 24 10.67 -11.32 -5.28
C GLU A 24 10.71 -11.50 -6.81
N ALA A 25 9.91 -12.41 -7.36
CA ALA A 25 9.80 -12.59 -8.80
C ALA A 25 9.30 -11.32 -9.50
N ILE A 26 8.32 -10.61 -8.92
CA ILE A 26 7.87 -9.31 -9.43
C ILE A 26 9.01 -8.29 -9.40
N GLN A 27 9.76 -8.20 -8.31
CA GLN A 27 10.91 -7.29 -8.21
C GLN A 27 11.98 -7.59 -9.27
N GLN A 28 12.29 -8.86 -9.50
CA GLN A 28 13.24 -9.28 -10.53
C GLN A 28 12.78 -8.91 -11.95
N ILE A 29 11.49 -9.08 -12.27
CA ILE A 29 10.93 -8.67 -13.58
C ILE A 29 11.04 -7.16 -13.78
N LEU A 30 10.87 -6.38 -12.71
CA LEU A 30 10.93 -4.92 -12.72
C LEU A 30 12.36 -4.36 -12.71
N ALA A 31 13.36 -5.20 -12.44
CA ALA A 31 14.76 -4.78 -12.38
C ALA A 31 15.20 -4.13 -13.71
N GLY A 32 15.75 -2.92 -13.62
CA GLY A 32 16.16 -2.13 -14.77
C GLY A 32 15.02 -1.50 -15.58
N LYS A 33 13.75 -1.66 -15.15
CA LYS A 33 12.56 -1.07 -15.80
C LYS A 33 11.85 -0.02 -14.94
N THR A 34 12.18 0.05 -13.65
CA THR A 34 11.62 1.01 -12.70
C THR A 34 12.66 2.00 -12.22
N VAL A 35 12.19 3.17 -11.79
CA VAL A 35 13.03 4.26 -11.28
C VAL A 35 12.55 4.72 -9.92
N ASN A 36 13.49 5.03 -9.02
CA ASN A 36 13.19 5.62 -7.72
C ASN A 36 13.38 7.13 -7.81
N LEU A 37 12.27 7.87 -7.72
CA LEU A 37 12.30 9.33 -7.68
C LEU A 37 12.60 9.83 -6.27
N THR A 38 13.47 10.85 -6.14
CA THR A 38 13.65 11.59 -4.88
C THR A 38 12.38 12.38 -4.53
N PRO A 39 12.18 12.83 -3.28
CA PRO A 39 11.06 13.70 -2.91
C PRO A 39 10.94 14.93 -3.83
N GLU A 40 12.05 15.57 -4.18
CA GLU A 40 12.11 16.74 -5.05
C GLU A 40 11.69 16.38 -6.49
N GLN A 41 12.19 15.25 -7.02
CA GLN A 41 11.80 14.77 -8.34
C GLN A 41 10.30 14.40 -8.37
N ARG A 42 9.76 13.77 -7.32
CA ARG A 42 8.33 13.50 -7.20
C ARG A 42 7.52 14.79 -7.18
N GLN A 43 7.97 15.83 -6.48
CA GLN A 43 7.29 17.12 -6.48
C GLN A 43 7.35 17.81 -7.85
N GLN A 44 8.50 17.74 -8.52
CA GLN A 44 8.72 18.36 -9.83
C GLN A 44 7.88 17.67 -10.92
N TYR A 45 7.95 16.34 -11.02
CA TYR A 45 7.33 15.55 -12.09
C TYR A 45 5.91 15.06 -11.76
N GLY A 46 5.56 14.93 -10.48
CA GLY A 46 4.26 14.41 -10.01
C GLY A 46 3.09 15.37 -10.18
N ARG A 47 3.33 16.64 -10.53
CA ARG A 47 2.27 17.62 -10.86
C ARG A 47 1.40 17.24 -12.07
N ILE A 48 1.79 16.19 -12.78
CA ILE A 48 1.16 15.66 -14.00
C ILE A 48 0.12 14.56 -13.70
N ALA A 49 -0.25 14.33 -12.43
CA ALA A 49 -1.21 13.27 -12.08
C ALA A 49 -2.67 13.63 -12.48
N ASN A 50 -3.29 12.73 -13.25
CA ASN A 50 -4.69 12.71 -13.74
C ASN A 50 -5.09 13.65 -14.90
N GLN A 51 -4.94 14.98 -14.82
CA GLN A 51 -5.43 15.86 -15.90
C GLN A 51 -4.68 15.69 -17.23
N ASN A 52 -3.40 15.30 -17.17
CA ASN A 52 -2.57 15.16 -18.37
C ASN A 52 -2.79 13.85 -19.12
N LYS A 53 -3.40 12.81 -18.49
CA LYS A 53 -3.64 11.52 -19.17
C LYS A 53 -4.60 11.68 -20.35
N LEU A 54 -5.73 12.38 -20.13
CA LEU A 54 -6.71 12.65 -21.18
C LEU A 54 -6.15 13.50 -22.33
N ILE A 55 -5.25 14.44 -22.03
CA ILE A 55 -4.59 15.27 -23.05
C ILE A 55 -3.63 14.43 -23.88
N VAL A 56 -2.82 13.57 -23.23
CA VAL A 56 -1.88 12.67 -23.92
C VAL A 56 -2.64 11.68 -24.82
N ASP A 57 -3.75 11.13 -24.36
CA ASP A 57 -4.57 10.19 -25.16
C ASP A 57 -5.18 10.90 -26.38
N LYS A 58 -5.71 12.10 -26.20
CA LYS A 58 -6.21 12.94 -27.31
C LYS A 58 -5.11 13.32 -28.29
N ALA A 59 -3.95 13.73 -27.79
CA ALA A 59 -2.81 14.12 -28.61
C ALA A 59 -2.32 12.93 -29.44
N LYS A 60 -2.18 11.74 -28.84
CA LYS A 60 -1.83 10.51 -29.55
C LYS A 60 -2.82 10.24 -30.69
N SER A 61 -4.13 10.31 -30.41
CA SER A 61 -5.17 10.09 -31.42
C SER A 61 -5.07 11.09 -32.58
N HIS A 62 -4.84 12.38 -32.30
CA HIS A 62 -4.65 13.37 -33.36
C HIS A 62 -3.36 13.18 -34.15
N MET A 63 -2.26 12.80 -33.50
CA MET A 63 -1.00 12.48 -34.20
C MET A 63 -1.15 11.27 -35.13
N GLU A 64 -1.98 10.29 -34.76
CA GLU A 64 -2.29 9.12 -35.60
C GLU A 64 -3.19 9.49 -36.79
N GLN A 65 -4.21 10.35 -36.57
CA GLN A 65 -5.14 10.80 -37.60
C GLN A 65 -4.51 11.81 -38.58
N HIS A 66 -3.55 12.60 -38.11
CA HIS A 66 -2.91 13.67 -38.90
C HIS A 66 -1.37 13.59 -38.80
N PRO A 67 -0.72 12.57 -39.42
CA PRO A 67 0.73 12.40 -39.33
C PRO A 67 1.54 13.60 -39.86
N ASN A 68 0.98 14.34 -40.81
CA ASN A 68 1.58 15.55 -41.38
C ASN A 68 1.61 16.76 -40.42
N TRP A 69 0.85 16.71 -39.33
CA TRP A 69 0.87 17.74 -38.28
C TRP A 69 1.87 17.42 -37.17
N VAL A 70 2.44 16.22 -37.15
CA VAL A 70 3.48 15.85 -36.18
C VAL A 70 4.75 16.64 -36.52
N PRO A 71 5.22 17.52 -35.62
CA PRO A 71 6.45 18.26 -35.85
C PRO A 71 7.65 17.32 -36.04
N SER A 72 8.55 17.66 -36.96
CA SER A 72 9.69 16.81 -37.32
C SER A 72 10.70 16.57 -36.19
N PHE A 73 10.69 17.41 -35.15
CA PHE A 73 11.53 17.26 -33.96
C PHE A 73 10.92 16.33 -32.90
N ILE A 74 9.67 15.88 -33.07
CA ILE A 74 9.08 14.87 -32.19
C ILE A 74 9.46 13.49 -32.71
N ASP A 75 10.17 12.73 -31.89
CA ASP A 75 10.33 11.29 -32.13
C ASP A 75 9.01 10.57 -31.81
N LYS A 76 8.19 10.40 -32.85
CA LYS A 76 6.89 9.74 -32.71
C LYS A 76 7.02 8.27 -32.30
N ALA A 77 8.08 7.59 -32.73
CA ALA A 77 8.29 6.19 -32.41
C ALA A 77 8.59 6.02 -30.92
N GLU A 78 9.42 6.89 -30.34
CA GLU A 78 9.70 6.90 -28.90
C GLU A 78 8.47 7.29 -28.09
N PHE A 79 7.72 8.32 -28.51
CA PHE A 79 6.45 8.69 -27.88
C PHE A 79 5.47 7.51 -27.81
N ASP A 80 5.35 6.71 -28.87
CA ASP A 80 4.46 5.55 -28.89
C ASP A 80 4.91 4.42 -27.94
N LYS A 81 6.22 4.20 -27.82
CA LYS A 81 6.77 3.25 -26.84
C LYS A 81 6.47 3.70 -25.42
N ASP A 82 6.73 4.97 -25.10
CA ASP A 82 6.46 5.55 -23.78
C ASP A 82 4.98 5.47 -23.42
N TYR A 83 4.10 5.81 -24.37
CA TYR A 83 2.66 5.71 -24.18
C TYR A 83 2.24 4.27 -23.86
N THR A 84 2.77 3.29 -24.60
CA THR A 84 2.46 1.87 -24.41
C THR A 84 2.98 1.37 -23.06
N ALA A 85 4.22 1.70 -22.72
CA ALA A 85 4.84 1.34 -21.44
C ALA A 85 4.05 1.93 -20.26
N ARG A 86 3.62 3.21 -20.35
CA ARG A 86 2.75 3.85 -19.35
C ARG A 86 1.45 3.08 -19.14
N MET A 87 0.75 2.72 -20.22
CA MET A 87 -0.50 1.96 -20.12
C MET A 87 -0.30 0.57 -19.50
N GLN A 88 0.82 -0.08 -19.81
CA GLN A 88 1.17 -1.36 -19.20
C GLN A 88 1.42 -1.19 -17.69
N ILE A 89 2.24 -0.22 -17.29
CA ILE A 89 2.56 0.03 -15.87
C ILE A 89 1.30 0.36 -15.07
N GLU A 90 0.41 1.22 -15.60
CA GLU A 90 -0.81 1.65 -14.93
C GLU A 90 -1.65 0.49 -14.40
N GLY A 91 -1.88 -0.55 -15.22
CA GLY A 91 -2.70 -1.70 -14.80
C GLY A 91 -2.09 -2.48 -13.64
N ARG A 92 -0.74 -2.53 -13.54
CA ARG A 92 -0.04 -3.20 -12.44
C ARG A 92 -0.06 -2.32 -11.19
N VAL A 93 0.11 -1.01 -11.35
CA VAL A 93 -0.01 -0.05 -10.24
C VAL A 93 -1.38 -0.19 -9.58
N GLN A 94 -2.46 -0.15 -10.36
CA GLN A 94 -3.81 -0.29 -9.83
C GLN A 94 -4.04 -1.63 -9.10
N MET A 95 -3.51 -2.74 -9.64
CA MET A 95 -3.60 -4.04 -8.98
C MET A 95 -2.86 -4.06 -7.64
N LEU A 96 -1.64 -3.54 -7.61
CA LEU A 96 -0.80 -3.49 -6.40
C LEU A 96 -1.37 -2.53 -5.34
N GLU A 97 -1.94 -1.40 -5.76
CA GLU A 97 -2.64 -0.46 -4.87
C GLU A 97 -3.86 -1.12 -4.21
N ASN A 98 -4.68 -1.84 -4.98
CA ASN A 98 -5.83 -2.57 -4.44
C ASN A 98 -5.41 -3.65 -3.43
N LEU A 99 -4.39 -4.45 -3.75
CA LEU A 99 -3.86 -5.46 -2.83
C LEU A 99 -3.30 -4.83 -1.56
N THR A 100 -2.56 -3.72 -1.69
CA THR A 100 -2.04 -2.95 -0.56
C THR A 100 -3.18 -2.45 0.32
N GLN A 101 -4.24 -1.90 -0.27
CA GLN A 101 -5.41 -1.42 0.48
C GLN A 101 -6.10 -2.56 1.24
N GLN A 102 -6.29 -3.72 0.62
CA GLN A 102 -6.88 -4.90 1.30
C GLN A 102 -6.06 -5.34 2.52
N LEU A 103 -4.72 -5.35 2.40
CA LEU A 103 -3.84 -5.67 3.52
C LEU A 103 -3.92 -4.61 4.63
N LEU A 104 -3.98 -3.32 4.27
CA LEU A 104 -4.11 -2.23 5.24
C LEU A 104 -5.44 -2.28 5.99
N ASP A 105 -6.54 -2.55 5.29
CA ASP A 105 -7.87 -2.66 5.91
C ASP A 105 -7.92 -3.86 6.86
N THR A 106 -7.40 -5.00 6.43
CA THR A 106 -7.29 -6.23 7.26
C THR A 106 -6.45 -5.97 8.50
N LYS A 107 -5.30 -5.32 8.35
CA LYS A 107 -4.42 -4.93 9.47
C LYS A 107 -5.14 -3.99 10.43
N THR A 108 -5.91 -3.04 9.92
CA THR A 108 -6.66 -2.09 10.75
C THR A 108 -7.66 -2.80 11.66
N LEU A 109 -8.37 -3.80 11.13
CA LEU A 109 -9.29 -4.62 11.92
C LEU A 109 -8.55 -5.45 12.98
N LEU A 110 -7.44 -6.09 12.60
CA LEU A 110 -6.60 -6.85 13.55
C LEU A 110 -6.04 -5.96 14.67
N ASP A 111 -5.55 -4.76 14.34
CA ASP A 111 -5.06 -3.79 15.32
C ASP A 111 -6.18 -3.35 16.27
N HIS A 112 -7.39 -3.15 15.75
CA HIS A 112 -8.54 -2.79 16.55
C HIS A 112 -8.93 -3.90 17.54
N ASP A 113 -8.99 -5.15 17.07
CA ASP A 113 -9.30 -6.31 17.92
C ASP A 113 -8.23 -6.48 19.02
N ASN A 114 -6.95 -6.39 18.66
CA ASN A 114 -5.83 -6.47 19.59
C ASN A 114 -5.84 -5.35 20.64
N TYR A 115 -6.09 -4.11 20.21
CA TYR A 115 -6.14 -2.96 21.12
C TYR A 115 -7.33 -3.07 22.09
N THR A 116 -8.49 -3.49 21.59
CA THR A 116 -9.70 -3.66 22.40
C THR A 116 -9.50 -4.75 23.47
N ASN A 117 -8.90 -5.88 23.10
CA ASN A 117 -8.51 -6.94 24.06
C ASN A 117 -7.48 -6.44 25.09
N THR A 118 -6.51 -5.65 24.65
CA THR A 118 -5.50 -5.03 25.53
C THR A 118 -6.14 -4.11 26.57
N LEU A 119 -7.12 -3.29 26.18
CA LEU A 119 -7.86 -2.42 27.12
C LEU A 119 -8.64 -3.22 28.16
N SER A 120 -9.24 -4.35 27.77
CA SER A 120 -9.90 -5.25 28.71
C SER A 120 -8.92 -5.87 29.69
N PHE A 121 -7.77 -6.34 29.21
CA PHE A 121 -6.71 -6.87 30.07
C PHE A 121 -6.20 -5.80 31.06
N TYR A 122 -5.93 -4.58 30.59
CA TYR A 122 -5.52 -3.45 31.43
C TYR A 122 -6.52 -3.16 32.55
N ARG A 123 -7.83 -3.13 32.23
CA ARG A 123 -8.90 -2.94 33.23
C ARG A 123 -8.93 -4.06 34.27
N THR A 124 -8.71 -5.30 33.85
CA THR A 124 -8.59 -6.45 34.76
C THR A 124 -7.37 -6.31 35.67
N MET A 125 -6.21 -5.90 35.16
CA MET A 125 -5.01 -5.68 35.98
C MET A 125 -5.22 -4.57 37.00
N ARG A 126 -5.89 -3.48 36.62
CA ARG A 126 -6.27 -2.41 37.54
C ARG A 126 -7.17 -2.92 38.67
N TYR A 127 -8.16 -3.75 38.33
CA TYR A 127 -9.07 -4.33 39.31
C TYR A 127 -8.33 -5.26 40.29
N LEU A 128 -7.55 -6.21 39.78
CA LEU A 128 -6.78 -7.16 40.60
C LEU A 128 -5.72 -6.48 41.47
N ALA A 129 -5.11 -5.39 40.98
CA ALA A 129 -4.22 -4.57 41.79
C ALA A 129 -4.94 -3.93 42.99
N GLY A 130 -6.22 -3.55 42.84
CA GLY A 130 -7.07 -3.06 43.93
C GLY A 130 -7.43 -4.14 44.94
N GLU A 131 -7.62 -5.38 44.48
CA GLU A 131 -7.87 -6.56 45.32
C GLU A 131 -6.58 -7.11 45.99
N ASN A 132 -5.43 -6.49 45.77
CA ASN A 132 -4.11 -6.93 46.25
C ASN A 132 -3.69 -8.32 45.77
N GLU A 133 -4.12 -8.72 44.57
CA GLU A 133 -3.63 -9.93 43.91
C GLU A 133 -2.11 -9.84 43.70
N ALA A 134 -1.40 -10.93 43.99
CA ALA A 134 0.06 -10.93 43.95
C ALA A 134 0.58 -10.60 42.55
N GLY A 135 1.46 -9.60 42.45
CA GLY A 135 2.08 -9.19 41.19
C GLY A 135 1.22 -8.30 40.27
N ALA A 136 -0.10 -8.23 40.47
CA ALA A 136 -1.00 -7.46 39.60
C ALA A 136 -0.70 -5.95 39.61
N LYS A 137 -0.31 -5.38 40.77
CA LYS A 137 0.07 -3.96 40.88
C LYS A 137 1.28 -3.59 40.03
N THR A 138 2.29 -4.47 39.96
CA THR A 138 3.48 -4.26 39.14
C THR A 138 3.13 -4.21 37.67
N VAL A 139 2.33 -5.18 37.20
CA VAL A 139 1.87 -5.24 35.80
C VAL A 139 1.00 -4.03 35.46
N TYR A 140 0.07 -3.64 36.34
CA TYR A 140 -0.78 -2.48 36.13
C TYR A 140 0.01 -1.17 35.96
N GLU A 141 0.96 -0.89 36.86
CA GLU A 141 1.76 0.34 36.79
C GLU A 141 2.70 0.34 35.56
N ASP A 142 3.23 -0.81 35.16
CA ASP A 142 4.03 -0.94 33.93
C ASP A 142 3.21 -0.58 32.68
N MET A 143 2.01 -1.17 32.54
CA MET A 143 1.11 -0.87 31.42
C MET A 143 0.64 0.59 31.44
N LYS A 144 0.35 1.15 32.61
CA LYS A 144 -0.09 2.54 32.78
C LYS A 144 0.96 3.56 32.33
N ASN A 145 2.26 3.25 32.41
CA ASN A 145 3.32 4.13 31.94
C ASN A 145 3.52 4.10 30.41
N THR A 146 2.90 3.11 29.75
CA THR A 146 3.05 2.86 28.31
C THR A 146 1.81 3.29 27.50
N LEU A 147 0.68 3.51 28.18
CA LEU A 147 -0.60 4.01 27.63
C LEU A 147 -0.73 5.52 27.81
#